data_AF-A0A3Q9QQG0-F1
#
_entry.id   AF-A0A3Q9QQG0-F1
#
_cell.length_a   1.000
_cell.length_b   1.000
_cell.length_c   1.000
_cell.angle_alpha   90.00
_cell.angle_beta   90.00
_cell.angle_gamma   90.00
#
_symmetry.space_group_name_H-M   'P 1'
#
loop_
_entity.id
_entity.type
_entity.pdbx_description
1 polymer ?
#
loop_
_entity_poly.entity_id
_entity_poly.type
_entity_poly.pdbx_seq_one_letter_code
_entity_poly.pdbx_strand_id
1 'polypeptide(L)'
;MKWQKRILSMIQERQDKKVALAVDTSSNEAPAILINNIVKLFETVKPDTILVQADFKIRSIAPVKSDSIKYHTHGKSSYTLVLEWAKEEQIDTLFYITDVTGFLPEDIEQVDFEMFWLVSGTFMPRIPFGKAIKVA
;
A
#
# COMPACT_ATOMS: atom_id res chain seq x y z
N MET A 1 -6.82 17.66 -1.04
CA MET A 1 -6.72 17.85 0.43
C MET A 1 -7.55 16.87 1.27
N LYS A 2 -8.67 16.31 0.77
CA LYS A 2 -9.52 15.42 1.59
C LYS A 2 -8.84 14.10 1.98
N TRP A 3 -8.13 13.45 1.05
CA TRP A 3 -7.46 12.17 1.36
C TRP A 3 -6.23 12.37 2.25
N GLN A 4 -5.46 13.45 2.07
CA GLN A 4 -4.26 13.72 2.87
C GLN A 4 -4.59 13.81 4.37
N LYS A 5 -5.62 14.58 4.73
CA LYS A 5 -6.09 14.72 6.12
C LYS A 5 -6.60 13.39 6.69
N ARG A 6 -7.30 12.61 5.87
CA ARG A 6 -7.80 11.29 6.27
C ARG A 6 -6.66 10.31 6.55
N ILE A 7 -5.70 10.19 5.63
CA ILE A 7 -4.53 9.32 5.82
C ILE A 7 -3.71 9.79 7.02
N LEU A 8 -3.50 11.10 7.18
CA LEU A 8 -2.81 11.67 8.34
C LEU A 8 -3.46 11.22 9.66
N SER A 9 -4.77 11.40 9.82
CA SER A 9 -5.50 10.96 11.03
C SER A 9 -5.31 9.47 11.26
N MET A 10 -5.40 8.66 10.21
CA MET A 10 -5.27 7.22 10.32
C MET A 10 -3.87 6.76 10.75
N ILE A 11 -2.81 7.43 10.27
CA ILE A 11 -1.43 7.17 10.70
C ILE A 11 -1.26 7.59 12.17
N GLN A 12 -1.84 8.73 12.58
CA GLN A 12 -1.77 9.23 13.95
C GLN A 12 -2.52 8.35 14.96
N GLU A 13 -3.64 7.74 14.56
CA GLU A 13 -4.37 6.76 15.37
C GLU A 13 -3.61 5.44 15.59
N ARG A 14 -2.48 5.23 14.89
CA ARG A 14 -1.75 3.96 14.81
C ARG A 14 -0.27 4.15 15.12
N GLN A 15 0.06 5.14 15.94
CA GLN A 15 1.44 5.45 16.30
C GLN A 15 2.14 4.29 17.01
N ASP A 16 1.39 3.55 17.83
CA ASP A 16 1.81 2.39 18.61
C ASP A 16 1.80 1.06 17.83
N LYS A 17 1.34 1.08 16.58
CA LYS A 17 1.20 -0.13 15.74
C LYS A 17 2.38 -0.32 14.78
N LYS A 18 2.68 -1.58 14.42
CA LYS A 18 3.59 -1.95 13.33
C LYS A 18 2.88 -1.71 11.99
N VAL A 19 3.25 -0.63 11.30
CA VAL A 19 2.61 -0.18 10.06
C VAL A 19 3.49 -0.47 8.85
N ALA A 20 2.87 -0.95 7.76
CA ALA A 20 3.51 -1.08 6.46
C ALA A 20 2.77 -0.26 5.40
N LEU A 21 3.54 0.27 4.45
CA LEU A 21 3.06 0.91 3.23
C LEU A 21 3.56 0.08 2.04
N ALA A 22 2.66 -0.61 1.37
CA ALA A 22 2.92 -1.29 0.12
C ALA A 22 2.60 -0.40 -1.08
N VAL A 23 3.41 -0.52 -2.13
CA VAL A 23 3.25 0.19 -3.39
C VAL A 23 3.25 -0.82 -4.52
N ASP A 24 2.16 -0.84 -5.28
CA ASP A 24 2.11 -1.53 -6.57
C ASP A 24 2.95 -0.75 -7.58
N THR A 25 4.03 -1.37 -8.04
CA THR A 25 4.96 -0.79 -9.01
C THR A 25 4.84 -1.42 -10.40
N SER A 26 3.80 -2.22 -10.65
CA SER A 26 3.57 -2.89 -11.94
C SER A 26 3.10 -1.95 -13.06
N SER A 27 2.60 -0.77 -12.70
CA SER A 27 2.05 0.21 -13.62
C SER A 27 2.45 1.64 -13.23
N ASN A 28 2.59 2.50 -14.25
CA ASN A 28 2.78 3.94 -14.09
C ASN A 28 1.49 4.74 -14.34
N GLU A 29 0.33 4.06 -14.37
CA GLU A 29 -0.98 4.71 -14.52
C GLU A 29 -1.27 5.71 -13.39
N ALA A 30 -0.83 5.38 -12.17
CA ALA A 30 -0.86 6.31 -11.06
C ALA A 30 0.24 7.39 -11.25
N PRO A 31 -0.08 8.69 -11.10
CA PRO A 31 0.93 9.73 -11.17
C PRO A 31 2.04 9.47 -10.14
N ALA A 32 3.30 9.34 -10.59
CA ALA A 32 4.42 9.11 -9.67
C ALA A 32 4.51 10.16 -8.55
N ILE A 33 4.08 11.40 -8.84
CA ILE A 33 3.96 12.49 -7.87
C ILE A 33 2.99 12.13 -6.74
N LEU A 34 1.85 11.50 -7.03
CA LEU A 34 0.87 11.09 -6.02
C LEU A 34 1.49 10.06 -5.06
N ILE A 35 2.12 9.03 -5.61
CA ILE A 35 2.74 7.95 -4.83
C ILE A 35 3.86 8.52 -3.95
N ASN A 36 4.74 9.35 -4.53
CA ASN A 36 5.81 10.02 -3.78
C ASN A 36 5.28 10.91 -2.66
N ASN A 37 4.16 11.61 -2.88
CA ASN A 37 3.52 12.42 -1.83
C ASN A 37 2.97 11.58 -0.68
N ILE A 38 2.42 10.39 -0.98
CA ILE A 38 1.95 9.45 0.05
C ILE A 38 3.15 8.91 0.83
N VAL A 39 4.19 8.41 0.15
CA VAL A 39 5.42 7.90 0.82
C VAL A 39 6.02 8.97 1.73
N LYS A 40 6.13 10.21 1.25
CA LYS A 40 6.65 11.33 2.03
C LYS A 40 5.79 11.67 3.25
N LEU A 41 4.47 11.49 3.17
CA LEU A 41 3.58 11.66 4.32
C LEU A 41 3.89 10.61 5.40
N PHE A 42 4.05 9.34 5.03
CA PHE A 42 4.42 8.29 5.98
C PHE A 42 5.82 8.52 6.57
N GLU A 43 6.80 8.88 5.75
CA GLU A 43 8.15 9.25 6.20
C GLU A 43 8.13 10.39 7.24
N THR A 44 7.27 11.39 7.04
CA THR A 44 7.18 12.55 7.94
C THR A 44 6.47 12.21 9.25
N VAL A 45 5.42 11.38 9.21
CA VAL A 45 4.48 11.21 10.34
C VAL A 45 4.74 9.92 11.12
N LYS A 46 5.28 8.88 10.48
CA LYS A 46 5.58 7.57 11.08
C LYS A 46 6.81 6.95 10.39
N PRO A 47 8.02 7.47 10.66
CA PRO A 47 9.27 7.09 9.97
C PRO A 47 9.71 5.64 10.18
N ASP A 48 9.13 4.94 11.17
CA ASP A 48 9.29 3.52 11.43
C ASP A 48 8.41 2.63 10.52
N THR A 49 7.55 3.23 9.66
CA THR A 49 6.76 2.47 8.68
C THR A 49 7.68 1.68 7.74
N ILE A 50 7.30 0.44 7.45
CA ILE A 50 8.01 -0.40 6.48
C ILE A 50 7.45 -0.13 5.09
N LEU A 51 8.29 0.27 4.15
CA LEU A 51 7.95 0.45 2.74
C LEU A 51 8.21 -0.85 1.97
N VAL A 52 7.16 -1.36 1.31
CA VAL A 52 7.22 -2.54 0.44
C VAL A 52 6.93 -2.10 -0.99
N GLN A 53 7.86 -2.35 -1.92
CA GLN A 53 7.60 -2.17 -3.34
C GLN A 53 7.37 -3.54 -3.97
N ALA A 54 6.24 -3.72 -4.67
CA ALA A 54 5.87 -4.99 -5.25
C ALA A 54 5.38 -4.83 -6.71
N ASP A 55 5.87 -5.73 -7.56
CA ASP A 55 5.43 -5.89 -8.95
C ASP A 55 5.52 -7.39 -9.25
N PHE A 56 4.35 -8.06 -9.27
CA PHE A 56 4.16 -9.52 -9.31
C PHE A 56 4.80 -10.31 -8.14
N LYS A 57 5.91 -9.81 -7.61
CA LYS A 57 6.68 -10.24 -6.44
C LYS A 57 7.16 -9.04 -5.65
N ILE A 58 7.57 -9.26 -4.41
CA ILE A 58 8.25 -8.25 -3.60
C ILE A 58 9.59 -7.89 -4.26
N ARG A 59 9.79 -6.61 -4.55
CA ARG A 59 11.02 -6.05 -5.16
C ARG A 59 11.95 -5.48 -4.11
N SER A 60 11.40 -4.86 -3.08
CA SER A 60 12.16 -4.34 -1.94
C SER A 60 11.28 -4.23 -0.70
N ILE A 61 11.94 -4.38 0.46
CA ILE A 61 11.41 -4.08 1.78
C ILE A 61 12.47 -3.20 2.46
N ALA A 62 12.09 -2.00 2.86
CA ALA A 62 13.00 -1.05 3.49
C ALA A 62 12.23 -0.13 4.45
N PRO A 63 12.90 0.59 5.37
CA PRO A 63 12.27 1.70 6.08
C PRO A 63 11.65 2.71 5.10
N VAL A 64 10.57 3.38 5.51
CA VAL A 64 9.97 4.46 4.72
C VAL A 64 10.93 5.66 4.67
N LYS A 65 11.82 5.63 3.70
CA LYS A 65 12.61 6.79 3.30
C LYS A 65 12.14 7.18 1.92
N SER A 66 12.29 8.45 1.55
CA SER A 66 12.11 8.93 0.18
C SER A 66 13.17 8.34 -0.76
N ASP A 67 13.24 7.01 -0.84
CA ASP A 67 13.97 6.29 -1.86
C ASP A 67 13.15 6.32 -3.15
N SER A 68 13.84 6.50 -4.26
CA SER A 68 13.23 6.48 -5.60
C SER A 68 12.41 5.20 -5.79
N ILE A 69 11.10 5.34 -5.98
CA ILE A 69 10.21 4.23 -6.36
C ILE A 69 10.60 3.77 -7.75
N LYS A 70 10.91 2.48 -7.90
CA LYS A 70 11.27 1.88 -9.18
C LYS A 70 10.08 1.13 -9.74
N TYR A 71 9.58 1.61 -10.88
CA TYR A 71 8.50 0.98 -11.61
C TYR A 71 9.03 -0.14 -12.50
N HIS A 72 8.29 -1.23 -12.58
CA HIS A 72 8.63 -2.42 -13.33
C HIS A 72 7.40 -2.85 -14.16
N THR A 73 7.60 -3.28 -15.39
CA THR A 73 6.51 -3.70 -16.30
C THR A 73 6.48 -5.22 -16.48
N HIS A 74 6.52 -5.99 -15.38
CA HIS A 74 6.52 -7.46 -15.46
C HIS A 74 5.19 -8.06 -14.99
N GLY A 75 4.21 -8.10 -15.89
CA GLY A 75 2.98 -8.86 -15.71
C GLY A 75 1.97 -8.21 -14.76
N LYS A 76 0.83 -8.88 -14.55
CA LYS A 76 -0.22 -8.41 -13.63
C LYS A 76 0.29 -8.48 -12.18
N SER A 77 0.01 -7.47 -11.38
CA SER A 77 0.35 -7.47 -9.96
C SER A 77 -0.37 -8.62 -9.23
N SER A 78 0.30 -9.22 -8.25
CA SER A 78 -0.27 -10.20 -7.33
C SER A 78 -0.14 -9.66 -5.92
N TYR A 79 -1.26 -9.56 -5.20
CA TYR A 79 -1.26 -9.07 -3.83
C TYR A 79 -0.78 -10.13 -2.83
N THR A 80 -0.83 -11.42 -3.22
CA THR A 80 -0.57 -12.58 -2.36
C THR A 80 0.70 -12.42 -1.54
N LEU A 81 1.84 -12.19 -2.20
CA LEU A 81 3.14 -12.20 -1.53
C LEU A 81 3.26 -11.07 -0.51
N VAL A 82 2.64 -9.91 -0.76
CA VAL A 82 2.64 -8.80 0.20
C VAL A 82 1.74 -9.12 1.39
N LEU A 83 0.59 -9.75 1.17
CA LEU A 83 -0.33 -10.13 2.24
C LEU A 83 0.23 -11.25 3.12
N GLU A 84 0.85 -12.26 2.52
CA GLU A 84 1.56 -13.34 3.22
C GLU A 84 2.72 -12.76 4.04
N TRP A 85 3.54 -11.92 3.43
CA TRP A 85 4.62 -11.22 4.13
C TRP A 85 4.11 -10.39 5.31
N ALA A 86 3.02 -9.63 5.12
CA ALA A 86 2.46 -8.79 6.18
C ALA A 86 2.00 -9.62 7.38
N LYS A 87 1.44 -10.81 7.11
CA LYS A 87 1.06 -11.77 8.14
C LYS A 87 2.28 -12.35 8.86
N GLU A 88 3.28 -12.81 8.12
CA GLU A 88 4.52 -13.37 8.67
C GLU A 88 5.26 -12.36 9.56
N GLU A 89 5.30 -11.10 9.12
CA GLU A 89 5.91 -9.99 9.86
C GLU A 89 5.02 -9.43 10.98
N GLN A 90 3.82 -9.96 11.19
CA GLN A 90 2.89 -9.48 12.22
C GLN A 90 2.63 -7.97 12.09
N ILE A 91 2.39 -7.51 10.85
CA ILE A 91 1.99 -6.14 10.57
C ILE A 91 0.60 -5.91 11.16
N ASP A 92 0.43 -4.88 11.96
CA ASP A 92 -0.88 -4.53 12.53
C ASP A 92 -1.77 -3.78 11.52
N THR A 93 -1.14 -2.98 10.65
CA THR A 93 -1.85 -2.19 9.64
C THR A 93 -1.06 -2.10 8.34
N LEU A 94 -1.69 -2.52 7.25
CA LEU A 94 -1.17 -2.42 5.90
C LEU A 94 -1.95 -1.36 5.10
N PHE A 95 -1.22 -0.37 4.60
CA PHE A 95 -1.70 0.54 3.57
C PHE A 95 -1.14 0.09 2.23
N TYR A 96 -1.97 -0.05 1.20
CA TYR A 96 -1.55 -0.55 -0.10
C TYR A 96 -1.96 0.42 -1.21
N ILE A 97 -0.99 1.06 -1.86
CA ILE A 97 -1.20 1.91 -3.04
C ILE A 97 -1.30 1.02 -4.28
N THR A 98 -2.46 1.01 -4.94
CA THR A 98 -2.70 0.20 -6.14
C THR A 98 -3.92 0.73 -6.91
N ASP A 99 -4.06 0.35 -8.17
CA ASP A 99 -5.29 0.52 -8.96
C ASP A 99 -6.33 -0.59 -8.69
N VAL A 100 -5.97 -1.60 -7.89
CA VAL A 100 -6.80 -2.76 -7.54
C VAL A 100 -7.19 -3.60 -8.78
N THR A 101 -6.32 -3.64 -9.79
CA THR A 101 -6.48 -4.50 -10.99
C THR A 101 -5.68 -5.81 -10.90
N GLY A 102 -4.87 -5.96 -9.86
CA GLY A 102 -4.07 -7.14 -9.59
C GLY A 102 -4.90 -8.35 -9.16
N PHE A 103 -4.26 -9.51 -9.19
CA PHE A 103 -4.86 -10.77 -8.78
C PHE A 103 -4.80 -10.93 -7.26
N LEU A 104 -5.93 -11.33 -6.67
CA LEU A 104 -6.02 -11.88 -5.33
C LEU A 104 -6.42 -13.36 -5.44
N PRO A 105 -5.75 -14.29 -4.74
CA PRO A 105 -6.17 -15.69 -4.68
C PRO A 105 -7.59 -15.82 -4.15
N GLU A 106 -8.39 -16.73 -4.71
CA GLU A 106 -9.78 -16.97 -4.32
C GLU A 106 -9.89 -17.41 -2.85
N ASP A 107 -8.83 -18.01 -2.33
CA ASP A 107 -8.68 -18.60 -1.01
C ASP A 107 -8.30 -17.58 0.09
N ILE A 108 -7.99 -16.33 -0.26
CA ILE A 108 -7.80 -15.24 0.72
C ILE A 108 -9.10 -14.44 0.86
N GLU A 109 -9.99 -14.91 1.74
CA GLU A 109 -11.25 -14.22 2.03
C GLU A 109 -11.08 -13.04 3.01
N GLN A 110 -10.08 -13.10 3.89
CA GLN A 110 -9.79 -12.08 4.89
C GLN A 110 -8.32 -12.09 5.35
N VAL A 111 -7.91 -11.03 6.03
CA VAL A 111 -6.61 -10.88 6.68
C VAL A 111 -6.77 -10.57 8.16
N ASP A 112 -5.78 -10.90 8.98
CA ASP A 112 -5.74 -10.72 10.43
C ASP A 112 -5.22 -9.35 10.88
N PHE A 113 -4.96 -8.45 9.93
CA PHE A 113 -4.48 -7.08 10.14
C PHE A 113 -5.41 -6.04 9.52
N GLU A 114 -5.29 -4.77 9.95
CA GLU A 114 -6.07 -3.69 9.34
C GLU A 114 -5.57 -3.41 7.91
N MET A 115 -6.46 -3.57 6.92
CA MET A 115 -6.12 -3.34 5.50
C MET A 115 -6.77 -2.08 4.94
N PHE A 116 -5.95 -1.21 4.35
CA PHE A 116 -6.38 -0.01 3.66
C PHE A 116 -5.87 0.04 2.22
N TRP A 117 -6.78 -0.05 1.26
CA TRP A 117 -6.47 0.07 -0.16
C TRP A 117 -6.47 1.55 -0.55
N LEU A 118 -5.30 2.12 -0.81
CA LEU A 118 -5.11 3.48 -1.30
C LEU A 118 -5.24 3.47 -2.83
N VAL A 119 -6.48 3.60 -3.30
CA VAL A 119 -6.85 3.43 -4.71
C VAL A 119 -6.40 4.63 -5.53
N SER A 120 -5.37 4.44 -6.36
CA SER A 120 -4.79 5.45 -7.25
C SER A 120 -5.43 5.51 -8.63
N GLY A 121 -6.33 4.58 -8.95
CA GLY A 121 -7.11 4.59 -10.18
C GLY A 121 -8.25 5.61 -10.15
N THR A 122 -8.76 5.94 -11.34
CA THR A 122 -9.92 6.85 -11.51
C THR A 122 -11.23 6.18 -11.09
N PHE A 123 -11.32 4.86 -11.24
CA PHE A 123 -12.44 4.02 -10.83
C PHE A 123 -12.21 3.45 -9.42
N MET A 124 -13.30 3.21 -8.69
CA MET A 124 -13.27 2.56 -7.38
C MET A 124 -13.80 1.13 -7.54
N PRO A 125 -12.93 0.12 -7.67
CA PRO A 125 -13.37 -1.26 -7.80
C PRO A 125 -13.84 -1.81 -6.45
N ARG A 126 -14.53 -2.96 -6.52
CA ARG A 126 -14.93 -3.70 -5.33
C ARG A 126 -13.69 -4.35 -4.73
N ILE A 127 -13.37 -3.96 -3.50
CA ILE A 127 -12.29 -4.60 -2.74
C ILE A 127 -12.82 -5.86 -2.02
N PRO A 128 -11.97 -6.89 -1.86
CA PRO A 128 -12.37 -8.16 -1.24
C PRO A 128 -12.55 -8.03 0.28
N PHE A 129 -11.65 -7.30 0.94
CA PHE A 129 -11.67 -7.05 2.39
C PHE A 129 -10.97 -5.72 2.71
N GLY A 130 -11.04 -5.29 3.97
CA GLY A 130 -10.47 -4.02 4.41
C GLY A 130 -11.29 -2.81 3.97
N LYS A 131 -10.64 -1.65 3.86
CA LYS A 131 -11.31 -0.38 3.52
C LYS A 131 -10.61 0.30 2.35
N ALA A 132 -11.38 0.74 1.36
CA ALA A 132 -10.86 1.49 0.22
C ALA A 132 -10.84 3.00 0.52
N ILE A 133 -9.79 3.68 0.05
CA ILE A 133 -9.58 5.11 0.15
C ILE A 133 -9.15 5.62 -1.22
N LYS A 134 -9.99 6.45 -1.85
CA LYS A 134 -9.62 7.10 -3.10
C LYS A 134 -8.53 8.15 -2.85
N VAL A 135 -7.40 8.03 -3.54
CA VAL A 135 -6.28 8.99 -3.44
C VAL A 135 -6.00 9.76 -4.73
N ALA A 136 -6.56 9.32 -5.87
CA ALA A 136 -6.59 10.04 -7.14
C ALA A 136 -7.77 11.00 -7.29
#